data_AF-A0A7Z0CM95-F1
#
_entry.id   AF-A0A7Z0CM95-F1
#
_cell.length_a   1.000
_cell.length_b   1.000
_cell.length_c   1.000
_cell.angle_alpha   90.00
_cell.angle_beta   90.00
_cell.angle_gamma   90.00
#
_symmetry.space_group_name_H-M   'P 1'
#
loop_
_entity.id
_entity.type
_entity.pdbx_description
1 polymer ?
#
loop_
_entity_poly.entity_id
_entity_poly.type
_entity_poly.pdbx_seq_one_letter_code
_entity_poly.pdbx_strand_id
1 'polypeptide(L)'
;MDYELDVDPALAAAVLELEAHHARAGWDQPARLYALVDTAQLVEQEPTLAAQLGLDQPIERGSLTPIEQEELPDGQQLEEVLPGIVWPEVVTGCAAVVERLVLPPAADGQVPEDPAAALEFAREHPDAEEVRIVAGVTRHGAAYCALRMRSHDEDAAVMGGPDLVPGLIELLRGTLEDAEDESMGGNDE
;
A
#
# COMPACT_ATOMS: atom_id res chain seq x y z
N MET A 1 11.41 -23.71 -18.28
CA MET A 1 11.74 -22.59 -17.39
C MET A 1 10.76 -21.50 -17.76
N ASP A 2 9.54 -21.67 -17.26
CA ASP A 2 8.50 -20.67 -17.38
C ASP A 2 8.76 -19.67 -16.26
N TYR A 3 9.25 -18.49 -16.62
CA TYR A 3 9.19 -17.33 -15.72
C TYR A 3 7.73 -16.86 -15.76
N GLU A 4 6.87 -17.60 -15.06
CA GLU A 4 5.49 -17.18 -14.85
C GLU A 4 5.49 -15.85 -14.11
N LEU A 5 4.70 -14.91 -14.63
CA LEU A 5 4.48 -13.55 -14.15
C LEU A 5 4.33 -13.48 -12.63
N ASP A 6 5.40 -13.10 -11.91
CA ASP A 6 5.45 -12.98 -10.44
C ASP A 6 4.63 -11.79 -9.89
N VAL A 7 3.87 -11.11 -10.76
CA VAL A 7 3.10 -9.90 -10.47
C VAL A 7 1.67 -10.12 -10.93
N ASP A 8 0.74 -9.97 -9.98
CA ASP A 8 -0.70 -9.96 -10.27
C ASP A 8 -1.05 -8.70 -11.08
N PRO A 9 -1.53 -8.83 -12.33
CA PRO A 9 -1.80 -7.69 -13.20
C PRO A 9 -2.94 -6.80 -12.68
N ALA A 10 -3.93 -7.36 -11.99
CA ALA A 10 -5.04 -6.58 -11.44
C ALA A 10 -4.57 -5.74 -10.25
N LEU A 11 -3.74 -6.32 -9.39
CA LEU A 11 -3.09 -5.58 -8.30
C LEU A 11 -2.19 -4.47 -8.83
N ALA A 12 -1.35 -4.78 -9.83
CA ALA A 12 -0.46 -3.80 -10.44
C ALA A 12 -1.23 -2.63 -11.05
N ALA A 13 -2.33 -2.91 -11.76
CA ALA A 13 -3.21 -1.89 -12.31
C ALA A 13 -3.80 -0.99 -11.20
N ALA A 14 -4.39 -1.58 -10.16
CA ALA A 14 -4.97 -0.82 -9.04
C ALA A 14 -3.93 0.07 -8.33
N VAL A 15 -2.71 -0.43 -8.10
CA VAL A 15 -1.62 0.34 -7.48
C VAL A 15 -1.16 1.51 -8.37
N LEU A 16 -1.03 1.29 -9.68
CA LEU A 16 -0.65 2.35 -10.63
C LEU A 16 -1.76 3.40 -10.80
N GLU A 17 -3.03 3.00 -10.74
CA GLU A 17 -4.15 3.93 -10.74
C GLU A 17 -4.17 4.81 -9.48
N LEU A 18 -3.94 4.22 -8.31
CA LEU A 18 -3.80 4.95 -7.04
C LEU A 18 -2.61 5.92 -7.09
N GLU A 19 -1.46 5.48 -7.60
CA GLU A 19 -0.28 6.33 -7.78
C GLU A 19 -0.61 7.55 -8.65
N ALA A 20 -1.18 7.32 -9.83
CA ALA A 20 -1.51 8.40 -10.75
C ALA A 20 -2.60 9.33 -10.19
N HIS A 21 -3.55 8.79 -9.40
CA HIS A 21 -4.55 9.59 -8.71
C HIS A 21 -3.90 10.54 -7.70
N HIS A 22 -3.02 10.02 -6.84
CA HIS A 22 -2.32 10.81 -5.81
C HIS A 22 -1.31 11.78 -6.39
N ALA A 23 -0.65 11.44 -7.50
CA ALA A 23 0.23 12.37 -8.20
C ALA A 23 -0.47 13.68 -8.60
N ARG A 24 -1.78 13.63 -8.90
CA ARG A 24 -2.57 14.82 -9.25
C ARG A 24 -2.91 15.70 -8.05
N ALA A 25 -2.90 15.16 -6.83
CA ALA A 25 -3.14 15.91 -5.60
C ALA A 25 -1.92 16.74 -5.16
N GLY A 26 -0.73 16.46 -5.73
CA GLY A 26 0.53 17.07 -5.33
C GLY A 26 1.17 16.35 -4.14
N TRP A 27 2.28 16.88 -3.66
CA TRP A 27 3.04 16.36 -2.51
C TRP A 27 2.49 16.84 -1.17
N ASP A 28 3.10 16.36 -0.09
CA ASP A 28 2.80 16.70 1.29
C ASP A 28 1.39 16.24 1.69
N GLN A 29 0.97 15.09 1.16
CA GLN A 29 -0.32 14.45 1.45
C GLN A 29 -0.24 13.52 2.66
N PRO A 30 -1.31 13.43 3.48
CA PRO A 30 -1.38 12.44 4.55
C PRO A 30 -1.35 11.02 3.98
N ALA A 31 -0.89 10.08 4.80
CA ALA A 31 -0.97 8.67 4.45
C ALA A 31 -2.43 8.22 4.29
N ARG A 32 -2.67 7.35 3.32
CA ARG A 32 -4.00 6.83 2.97
C ARG A 32 -3.98 5.30 2.91
N LEU A 33 -5.10 4.71 3.29
CA LEU A 33 -5.33 3.26 3.25
C LEU A 33 -6.54 2.96 2.36
N TYR A 34 -6.46 1.87 1.61
CA TYR A 34 -7.48 1.43 0.67
C TYR A 34 -7.79 -0.05 0.90
N ALA A 35 -9.06 -0.39 0.94
CA ALA A 35 -9.51 -1.77 0.75
C ALA A 35 -9.57 -2.06 -0.76
N LEU A 36 -9.05 -3.21 -1.19
CA LEU A 36 -9.16 -3.68 -2.57
C LEU A 36 -10.25 -4.76 -2.62
N VAL A 37 -11.33 -4.46 -3.34
CA VAL A 37 -12.49 -5.34 -3.47
C VAL A 37 -12.58 -5.83 -4.92
N ASP A 38 -12.95 -7.08 -5.14
CA ASP A 38 -13.25 -7.56 -6.49
C ASP A 38 -14.37 -6.71 -7.11
N THR A 39 -14.09 -6.11 -8.27
CA THR A 39 -15.03 -5.17 -8.89
C THR A 39 -16.34 -5.84 -9.27
N ALA A 40 -16.34 -7.11 -9.70
CA ALA A 40 -17.56 -7.81 -10.06
C ALA A 40 -18.42 -8.11 -8.82
N GLN A 41 -17.80 -8.50 -7.71
CA GLN A 41 -18.46 -8.67 -6.43
C GLN A 41 -19.05 -7.35 -5.91
N LEU A 42 -18.31 -6.24 -6.02
CA LEU A 42 -18.79 -4.91 -5.63
C LEU A 42 -20.04 -4.51 -6.42
N VAL A 43 -20.05 -4.75 -7.73
CA VAL A 43 -21.21 -4.46 -8.60
C VAL A 43 -22.43 -5.31 -8.23
N GLU A 44 -22.23 -6.59 -7.89
CA GLU A 44 -23.31 -7.50 -7.51
C GLU A 44 -23.90 -7.16 -6.13
N GLN A 45 -23.04 -6.90 -5.14
CA GLN A 45 -23.45 -6.71 -3.76
C GLN A 45 -23.90 -5.26 -3.48
N GLU A 46 -23.21 -4.28 -4.07
CA GLU A 46 -23.42 -2.84 -3.83
C GLU A 46 -23.71 -2.07 -5.13
N PRO A 47 -24.79 -2.40 -5.87
CA PRO A 47 -25.06 -1.83 -7.19
C PRO A 47 -25.25 -0.31 -7.19
N THR A 48 -25.70 0.26 -6.07
CA THR A 48 -25.86 1.72 -5.92
C THR A 48 -24.51 2.42 -5.83
N LEU A 49 -23.56 1.85 -5.07
CA LEU A 49 -22.20 2.36 -4.97
C LEU A 49 -21.47 2.19 -6.31
N ALA A 50 -21.60 1.03 -6.94
CA ALA A 50 -21.01 0.77 -8.25
C ALA A 50 -21.46 1.79 -9.31
N ALA A 51 -22.74 2.16 -9.32
CA ALA A 51 -23.26 3.21 -10.21
C ALA A 51 -22.66 4.59 -9.91
N GLN A 52 -22.40 4.92 -8.64
CA GLN A 52 -21.73 6.18 -8.27
C GLN A 52 -20.27 6.23 -8.71
N LEU A 53 -19.61 5.06 -8.70
CA LEU A 53 -18.22 4.90 -9.13
C LEU A 53 -18.07 4.75 -10.65
N GLY A 54 -19.17 4.72 -11.41
CA GLY A 54 -19.13 4.57 -12.88
C GLY A 54 -18.68 3.18 -13.34
N LEU A 55 -18.94 2.15 -12.54
CA LEU A 55 -18.60 0.75 -12.81
C LEU A 55 -19.67 0.04 -13.66
N ASP A 56 -20.45 0.78 -14.43
CA ASP A 56 -21.54 0.31 -15.31
C ASP A 56 -21.07 -0.11 -16.72
N GLN A 57 -19.78 -0.03 -16.98
CA GLN A 57 -19.12 -0.37 -18.26
C GLN A 57 -18.51 -1.79 -18.23
N PRO A 58 -18.04 -2.34 -19.37
CA PRO A 58 -17.37 -3.65 -19.37
C PRO A 58 -16.13 -3.63 -18.49
N ILE A 59 -16.18 -4.39 -17.39
CA ILE A 59 -15.08 -4.51 -16.42
C ILE A 59 -14.16 -5.66 -16.87
N GLU A 60 -12.85 -5.47 -16.75
CA GLU A 60 -11.91 -6.57 -16.92
C GLU A 60 -12.09 -7.60 -15.80
N ARG A 61 -12.26 -8.88 -16.16
CA ARG A 61 -12.44 -9.93 -15.15
C ARG A 61 -11.24 -9.97 -14.20
N GLY A 62 -11.53 -9.91 -12.90
CA GLY A 62 -10.52 -9.92 -11.84
C GLY A 62 -9.96 -8.54 -11.49
N SER A 63 -10.51 -7.44 -12.05
CA SER A 63 -10.12 -6.10 -11.62
C SER A 63 -10.45 -5.86 -10.14
N LEU A 64 -9.65 -5.02 -9.51
CA LEU A 64 -9.82 -4.61 -8.12
C LEU A 64 -10.27 -3.14 -8.08
N THR A 65 -11.28 -2.85 -7.27
CA THR A 65 -11.72 -1.49 -6.98
C THR A 65 -11.13 -1.04 -5.64
N PRO A 66 -10.28 0.00 -5.61
CA PRO A 66 -9.82 0.60 -4.37
C PRO A 66 -10.93 1.42 -3.71
N ILE A 67 -11.20 1.13 -2.45
CA ILE A 67 -12.13 1.88 -1.59
C ILE A 67 -11.31 2.57 -0.51
N GLU A 68 -11.28 3.91 -0.53
CA GLU A 68 -10.55 4.70 0.47
C GLU A 68 -11.14 4.49 1.87
N GLN A 69 -10.27 4.31 2.86
CA GLN A 69 -10.66 4.21 4.28
C GLN A 69 -10.57 5.56 4.99
N GLU A 70 -11.04 5.59 6.24
CA GLU A 70 -10.91 6.76 7.10
C GLU A 70 -9.44 7.20 7.25
N GLU A 71 -9.25 8.50 7.41
CA GLU A 71 -7.92 9.08 7.61
C GLU A 71 -7.29 8.53 8.89
N LEU A 72 -5.96 8.36 8.88
CA LEU A 72 -5.23 7.91 10.06
C LEU A 72 -5.40 8.92 11.20
N PRO A 73 -5.43 8.46 12.47
CA PRO A 73 -5.48 9.36 13.61
C PRO A 73 -4.35 10.38 13.59
N ASP A 74 -4.67 11.63 13.95
CA ASP A 74 -3.69 12.72 13.95
C ASP A 74 -2.42 12.36 14.73
N GLY A 75 -1.28 12.46 14.05
CA GLY A 75 0.04 12.25 14.65
C GLY A 75 0.47 10.78 14.81
N GLN A 76 -0.32 9.81 14.33
CA GLN A 76 0.11 8.40 14.25
C GLN A 76 0.73 8.09 12.89
N GLN A 77 1.81 7.29 12.90
CA GLN A 77 2.40 6.76 11.67
C GLN A 77 1.60 5.55 11.20
N LEU A 78 1.58 5.31 9.88
CA LEU A 78 0.83 4.20 9.28
C LEU A 78 1.24 2.86 9.92
N GLU A 79 2.53 2.65 10.15
CA GLU A 79 3.12 1.44 10.72
C GLU A 79 2.64 1.14 12.15
N GLU A 80 2.23 2.17 12.89
CA GLU A 80 1.67 2.02 14.24
C GLU A 80 0.19 1.61 14.20
N VAL A 81 -0.51 1.97 13.11
CA VAL A 81 -1.95 1.70 12.95
C VAL A 81 -2.20 0.35 12.28
N LEU A 82 -1.37 -0.03 11.30
CA LEU A 82 -1.55 -1.27 10.51
C LEU A 82 -1.77 -2.53 11.38
N PRO A 83 -1.00 -2.80 12.45
CA PRO A 83 -1.20 -4.01 13.25
C PRO A 83 -2.57 -4.14 13.93
N GLY A 84 -3.30 -3.02 14.08
CA GLY A 84 -4.64 -3.01 14.67
C GLY A 84 -5.78 -3.16 13.66
N ILE A 85 -5.48 -3.21 12.36
CA ILE A 85 -6.48 -3.27 11.30
C ILE A 85 -6.81 -4.72 10.98
N VAL A 86 -8.12 -5.00 10.88
CA VAL A 86 -8.64 -6.30 10.44
C VAL A 86 -9.63 -6.06 9.30
N TRP A 87 -9.45 -6.79 8.20
CA TRP A 87 -10.32 -6.66 7.04
C TRP A 87 -11.42 -7.73 7.01
N PRO A 88 -12.64 -7.37 6.61
CA PRO A 88 -13.68 -8.36 6.32
C PRO A 88 -13.30 -9.29 5.15
N GLU A 89 -13.96 -10.45 5.05
CA GLU A 89 -13.69 -11.47 4.02
C GLU A 89 -13.90 -10.95 2.57
N VAL A 90 -14.80 -9.98 2.38
CA VAL A 90 -15.05 -9.35 1.07
C VAL A 90 -13.85 -8.54 0.54
N VAL A 91 -12.90 -8.21 1.40
CA VAL A 91 -11.70 -7.47 1.02
C VAL A 91 -10.65 -8.45 0.52
N THR A 92 -10.43 -8.46 -0.79
CA THR A 92 -9.45 -9.31 -1.48
C THR A 92 -8.01 -8.91 -1.14
N GLY A 93 -7.79 -7.62 -0.87
CA GLY A 93 -6.48 -7.09 -0.53
C GLY A 93 -6.55 -5.68 0.03
N CYS A 94 -5.40 -5.07 0.30
CA CYS A 94 -5.35 -3.68 0.74
C CYS A 94 -4.16 -2.97 0.11
N ALA A 95 -4.24 -1.64 0.04
CA ALA A 95 -3.15 -0.80 -0.43
C ALA A 95 -2.96 0.42 0.46
N ALA A 96 -1.73 0.92 0.55
CA ALA A 96 -1.41 2.14 1.26
C ALA A 96 -0.62 3.11 0.37
N VAL A 97 -0.86 4.39 0.57
CA VAL A 97 -0.11 5.50 -0.03
C VAL A 97 0.57 6.27 1.08
N VAL A 98 1.89 6.42 1.00
CA VAL A 98 2.69 7.16 1.98
C VAL A 98 3.78 7.97 1.30
N GLU A 99 4.11 9.12 1.88
CA GLU A 99 5.28 9.91 1.49
C GLU A 99 6.35 9.76 2.57
N ARG A 100 7.59 9.49 2.17
CA ARG A 100 8.70 9.22 3.07
C ARG A 100 9.96 9.92 2.61
N LEU A 101 10.80 10.27 3.58
CA LEU A 101 12.15 10.71 3.32
C LEU A 101 13.11 9.52 3.33
N VAL A 102 13.83 9.31 2.23
CA VAL A 102 14.76 8.21 2.03
C VAL A 102 16.18 8.77 1.95
N LEU A 103 17.08 8.14 2.69
CA LEU A 103 18.49 8.47 2.68
C LEU A 103 19.23 7.70 1.58
N PRO A 104 20.29 8.27 0.99
CA PRO A 104 21.13 7.54 0.05
C PRO A 104 21.88 6.41 0.78
N PRO A 105 22.26 5.32 0.08
CA PRO A 105 23.04 4.23 0.69
C PRO A 105 24.36 4.67 1.33
N ALA A 106 24.93 5.80 0.90
CA ALA A 106 26.14 6.36 1.50
C ALA A 106 25.93 6.81 2.97
N ALA A 107 24.70 7.06 3.40
CA ALA A 107 24.35 7.40 4.77
C ALA A 107 24.26 6.17 5.70
N ASP A 108 24.33 4.95 5.15
CA ASP A 108 24.25 3.71 5.93
C ASP A 108 25.32 3.67 7.02
N GLY A 109 24.91 3.30 8.24
CA GLY A 109 25.78 3.26 9.42
C GLY A 109 26.11 4.64 10.04
N GLN A 110 25.64 5.74 9.44
CA GLN A 110 25.73 7.08 10.02
C GLN A 110 24.41 7.51 10.70
N VAL A 111 23.31 6.85 10.34
CA VAL A 111 21.98 7.10 10.91
C VAL A 111 22.00 6.79 12.42
N PRO A 112 21.61 7.74 13.29
CA PRO A 112 21.47 7.50 14.73
C PRO A 112 20.51 6.34 15.06
N GLU A 113 20.77 5.64 16.17
CA GLU A 113 19.87 4.56 16.65
C GLU A 113 18.58 5.11 17.28
N ASP A 114 18.63 6.32 17.84
CA ASP A 114 17.45 6.98 18.40
C ASP A 114 16.50 7.42 17.28
N PRO A 115 15.20 7.02 17.30
CA PRO A 115 14.27 7.32 16.22
C PRO A 115 14.06 8.82 15.95
N ALA A 116 14.05 9.65 17.01
CA ALA A 116 13.86 11.08 16.85
C ALA A 116 15.09 11.74 16.22
N ALA A 117 16.29 11.33 16.66
CA ALA A 117 17.54 11.79 16.08
C ALA A 117 17.75 11.27 14.64
N ALA A 118 17.31 10.05 14.33
CA ALA A 118 17.35 9.50 12.97
C ALA A 118 16.48 10.31 12.00
N LEU A 119 15.28 10.69 12.44
CA LEU A 119 14.37 11.51 11.67
C LEU A 119 14.91 12.94 11.44
N GLU A 120 15.51 13.54 12.47
CA GLU A 120 16.18 14.84 12.35
C GLU A 120 17.38 14.75 11.39
N PHE A 121 18.24 13.74 11.53
CA PHE A 121 19.35 13.48 10.63
C PHE A 121 18.88 13.35 9.18
N ALA A 122 17.80 12.59 8.94
CA ALA A 122 17.25 12.44 7.59
C ALA A 122 16.80 13.78 7.00
N ARG A 123 16.06 14.60 7.78
CA ARG A 123 15.57 15.91 7.33
C ARG A 123 16.69 16.90 7.00
N GLU A 124 17.80 16.85 7.72
CA GLU A 124 18.93 17.76 7.49
C GLU A 124 19.92 17.24 6.42
N HIS A 125 19.79 15.99 5.98
CA HIS A 125 20.73 15.38 5.06
C HIS A 125 20.57 15.98 3.64
N PRO A 126 21.66 16.48 3.03
CA PRO A 126 21.58 17.23 1.76
C PRO A 126 21.11 16.38 0.58
N ASP A 127 21.39 15.08 0.62
CA ASP A 127 21.02 14.12 -0.42
C ASP A 127 19.79 13.28 -0.03
N ALA A 128 19.02 13.68 0.98
CA ALA A 128 17.76 13.01 1.30
C ALA A 128 16.74 13.23 0.19
N GLU A 129 16.02 12.18 -0.17
CA GLU A 129 15.04 12.18 -1.24
C GLU A 129 13.65 11.91 -0.70
N GLU A 130 12.66 12.73 -1.06
CA GLU A 130 11.27 12.44 -0.76
C GLU A 130 10.70 11.50 -1.82
N VAL A 131 10.10 10.41 -1.36
CA VAL A 131 9.48 9.41 -2.23
C VAL A 131 8.02 9.21 -1.83
N ARG A 132 7.14 9.12 -2.82
CA ARG A 132 5.79 8.61 -2.65
C ARG A 132 5.79 7.12 -2.99
N ILE A 133 5.29 6.34 -2.06
CA ILE A 133 5.14 4.89 -2.16
C ILE A 133 3.66 4.59 -2.23
N VAL A 134 3.26 3.79 -3.22
CA VAL A 134 1.98 3.08 -3.21
C VAL A 134 2.29 1.60 -3.13
N ALA A 135 1.85 0.92 -2.08
CA ALA A 135 2.07 -0.52 -1.90
C ALA A 135 0.73 -1.23 -1.76
N GLY A 136 0.52 -2.29 -2.52
CA GLY A 136 -0.68 -3.13 -2.47
C GLY A 136 -0.33 -4.59 -2.26
N VAL A 137 -1.17 -5.31 -1.52
CA VAL A 137 -1.06 -6.75 -1.25
C VAL A 137 -2.44 -7.40 -1.32
N THR A 138 -2.48 -8.70 -1.57
CA THR A 138 -3.72 -9.50 -1.58
C THR A 138 -3.64 -10.70 -0.65
N ARG A 139 -4.81 -11.24 -0.27
CA ARG A 139 -4.92 -12.46 0.54
C ARG A 139 -4.32 -13.69 -0.13
N HIS A 140 -4.32 -13.73 -1.47
CA HIS A 140 -3.66 -14.80 -2.23
C HIS A 140 -2.14 -14.64 -2.36
N GLY A 141 -1.54 -13.71 -1.62
CA GLY A 141 -0.09 -13.58 -1.51
C GLY A 141 0.55 -12.68 -2.56
N ALA A 142 -0.19 -12.04 -3.45
CA ALA A 142 0.39 -11.07 -4.39
C ALA A 142 0.84 -9.80 -3.66
N ALA A 143 1.86 -9.15 -4.20
CA ALA A 143 2.32 -7.82 -3.80
C ALA A 143 2.76 -7.02 -5.03
N TYR A 144 2.51 -5.73 -5.01
CA TYR A 144 3.03 -4.79 -5.98
C TYR A 144 3.17 -3.42 -5.35
N CYS A 145 4.21 -2.68 -5.74
CA CYS A 145 4.42 -1.32 -5.31
C CYS A 145 4.85 -0.44 -6.46
N ALA A 146 4.47 0.84 -6.36
CA ALA A 146 4.89 1.92 -7.24
C ALA A 146 5.57 3.01 -6.40
N LEU A 147 6.66 3.55 -6.93
CA LEU A 147 7.51 4.53 -6.29
C LEU A 147 7.72 5.72 -7.22
N ARG A 148 7.46 6.92 -6.70
CA ARG A 148 7.76 8.19 -7.37
C ARG A 148 8.71 8.99 -6.49
N MET A 149 9.76 9.54 -7.10
CA MET A 149 10.71 10.43 -6.42
C MET A 149 10.31 11.89 -6.65
N ARG A 150 10.42 12.75 -5.64
CA ARG A 150 10.07 14.18 -5.74
C ARG A 150 10.99 14.90 -6.73
N SER A 151 12.26 14.50 -6.80
CA SER A 151 13.22 14.99 -7.79
C SER A 151 12.94 14.54 -9.23
N HIS A 152 12.15 13.47 -9.41
CA HIS A 152 11.76 12.88 -10.70
C HIS A 152 10.23 12.73 -10.78
N ASP A 153 9.53 13.85 -10.61
CA ASP A 153 8.06 13.90 -10.58
C ASP A 153 7.44 13.91 -11.99
N GLU A 154 7.68 12.85 -12.75
CA GLU A 154 7.07 12.62 -14.06
C GLU A 154 6.57 11.17 -14.18
N ASP A 155 5.44 10.96 -14.88
CA ASP A 155 4.79 9.65 -14.97
C ASP A 155 5.72 8.57 -15.57
N ALA A 156 6.65 8.96 -16.43
CA ALA A 156 7.63 8.06 -17.03
C ALA A 156 8.74 7.60 -16.06
N ALA A 157 8.89 8.26 -14.92
CA ALA A 157 9.91 7.97 -13.91
C ALA A 157 9.37 7.11 -12.74
N VAL A 158 8.10 6.72 -12.76
CA VAL A 158 7.51 5.83 -11.75
C VAL A 158 8.13 4.44 -11.85
N MET A 159 8.69 3.97 -10.73
CA MET A 159 9.28 2.64 -10.62
C MET A 159 8.26 1.67 -10.03
N GLY A 160 8.11 0.50 -10.64
CA GLY A 160 7.18 -0.53 -10.17
C GLY A 160 7.85 -1.87 -9.92
N GLY A 161 7.38 -2.62 -8.92
CA GLY A 161 7.89 -3.96 -8.61
C GLY A 161 7.21 -4.62 -7.42
N PRO A 162 7.44 -5.92 -7.18
CA PRO A 162 6.79 -6.64 -6.07
C PRO A 162 7.45 -6.43 -4.70
N ASP A 163 8.70 -5.96 -4.63
CA ASP A 163 9.52 -5.97 -3.41
C ASP A 163 10.37 -4.70 -3.21
N LEU A 164 9.87 -3.52 -3.62
CA LEU A 164 10.62 -2.27 -3.45
C LEU A 164 10.55 -1.74 -2.01
N VAL A 165 9.54 -2.16 -1.24
CA VAL A 165 9.28 -1.71 0.14
C VAL A 165 8.89 -2.89 1.05
N PRO A 166 9.78 -3.88 1.26
CA PRO A 166 9.47 -5.12 1.97
C PRO A 166 8.83 -4.89 3.35
N GLY A 167 9.34 -3.93 4.13
CA GLY A 167 8.80 -3.65 5.47
C GLY A 167 7.34 -3.17 5.46
N LEU A 168 6.93 -2.39 4.47
CA LEU A 168 5.53 -1.96 4.35
C LEU A 168 4.64 -3.08 3.81
N ILE A 169 5.17 -3.89 2.88
CA ILE A 169 4.46 -5.05 2.34
C ILE A 169 4.12 -6.04 3.45
N GLU A 170 5.07 -6.38 4.32
CA GLU A 170 4.84 -7.29 5.45
C GLU A 170 3.78 -6.75 6.43
N LEU A 171 3.84 -5.46 6.76
CA LEU A 171 2.83 -4.85 7.64
C LEU A 171 1.42 -4.89 7.02
N LEU A 172 1.30 -4.62 5.71
CA LEU A 172 0.02 -4.71 5.01
C LEU A 172 -0.50 -6.17 4.97
N ARG A 173 0.38 -7.14 4.72
CA ARG A 173 0.02 -8.57 4.74
C ARG A 173 -0.54 -8.98 6.09
N GLY A 174 0.11 -8.56 7.19
CA GLY A 174 -0.37 -8.84 8.54
C GLY A 174 -1.80 -8.36 8.80
N THR A 175 -2.26 -7.30 8.14
CA THR A 175 -3.65 -6.82 8.29
C THR A 175 -4.70 -7.73 7.64
N LEU A 176 -4.27 -8.57 6.69
CA LEU A 176 -5.10 -9.50 5.95
C LEU A 176 -5.08 -10.93 6.51
N GLU A 177 -4.26 -11.19 7.54
CA GLU A 177 -4.26 -12.45 8.25
C GLU A 177 -5.52 -12.51 9.13
N ASP A 178 -6.27 -13.61 9.06
CA ASP A 178 -7.46 -13.78 9.88
C ASP A 178 -7.04 -13.93 11.35
N ALA A 179 -7.78 -13.31 12.27
CA ALA A 179 -7.49 -13.31 13.71
C ALA A 179 -7.61 -14.70 14.41
N GLU A 180 -7.61 -15.81 13.66
CA GLU A 180 -7.93 -17.15 14.17
C GLU A 180 -6.72 -18.06 14.48
N ASP A 181 -5.46 -17.61 14.35
CA ASP A 181 -4.28 -18.44 14.67
C ASP A 181 -3.78 -18.33 16.14
N GLU A 182 -4.53 -17.72 17.05
CA GLU A 182 -4.15 -17.69 18.49
C GLU A 182 -5.03 -18.56 19.42
N SER A 183 -6.03 -19.28 18.90
CA SER A 183 -6.98 -20.03 19.76
C SER A 183 -6.74 -21.54 19.88
N MET A 184 -5.73 -22.11 19.21
CA MET A 184 -5.52 -23.57 19.17
C MET A 184 -4.16 -23.98 19.73
N GLY A 185 -3.90 -23.69 21.01
CA GLY A 185 -2.61 -24.00 21.61
C GLY A 185 -2.56 -24.04 23.13
N GLY A 186 -3.55 -24.62 23.81
CA GLY A 186 -3.31 -25.01 25.21
C GLY A 186 -4.54 -25.08 26.12
N ASN A 187 -5.45 -26.00 25.83
CA ASN A 187 -6.15 -26.69 26.92
C ASN A 187 -6.70 -28.02 26.41
N ASP A 188 -6.00 -29.13 26.68
CA ASP A 188 -6.63 -30.36 27.17
C ASP A 188 -5.56 -31.39 27.60
N GLU A 189 -5.71 -31.81 28.86
CA GLU A 189 -5.16 -32.96 29.61
C GLU A 189 -3.69 -32.99 30.10
#